data_AF-X1E2H0-F1
#
_entry.id   AF-X1E2H0-F1
#
_cell.length_a   1.000
_cell.length_b   1.000
_cell.length_c   1.000
_cell.angle_alpha   90.00
_cell.angle_beta   90.00
_cell.angle_gamma   90.00
#
_symmetry.space_group_name_H-M   'P 1'
#
loop_
_entity.id
_entity.type
_entity.pdbx_description
1 polymer ?
#
loop_
_entity_poly.entity_id
_entity_poly.type
_entity_poly.pdbx_seq_one_letter_code
_entity_poly.pdbx_strand_id
1 'polypeptide(L)'
;QCNDSYWHGLFGGVYLQFLRFAVYAHLINAENIIDSLNSEFYSIANKYISITPIDFNKDSKMDVIIESDILNLYINPSDGGTIFELDYKPKSYNLLNTLTRWPEAYHDSNEIDKDEVMVDRYKKSMLRMRFFQNDISLKQLETDQYYEFGTFTDGEFKVIRNEKDGKSAILELEHFGTVKDPESDERYPCRILKIIEVEENQIVITIKGNFQKISGEEKVLKRILEKLYLGVDLPFFFNGDPNKFEWESNQVLFLKGKKSPLLKPFEYSGHHFKAYDESYKLN
;
A
#
# COMPACT_ATOMS: atom_id res chain seq x y z
N GLN A 1 15.84 14.04 -14.30
CA GLN A 1 15.89 15.43 -13.80
C GLN A 1 15.05 16.41 -14.64
N CYS A 2 14.06 15.94 -15.41
CA CYS A 2 13.11 16.83 -16.09
C CYS A 2 12.18 17.46 -15.06
N ASN A 3 12.16 18.78 -14.93
CA ASN A 3 11.53 19.48 -13.80
C ASN A 3 10.00 19.28 -13.74
N ASP A 4 9.34 19.11 -14.88
CA ASP A 4 7.89 19.18 -15.06
C ASP A 4 7.11 18.20 -14.16
N SER A 5 7.67 17.02 -13.89
CA SER A 5 7.03 15.99 -13.05
C SER A 5 7.13 16.24 -11.55
N TYR A 6 7.92 17.23 -11.11
CA TYR A 6 8.22 17.46 -9.69
C TYR A 6 7.37 18.55 -9.05
N TRP A 7 6.55 19.25 -9.82
CA TRP A 7 5.69 20.33 -9.32
C TRP A 7 4.40 20.45 -10.13
N HIS A 8 3.45 21.20 -9.60
CA HIS A 8 2.22 21.57 -10.29
C HIS A 8 2.04 23.09 -10.22
N GLY A 9 1.46 23.65 -11.28
CA GLY A 9 1.12 25.06 -11.40
C GLY A 9 -0.07 25.20 -12.34
N LEU A 10 0.06 26.01 -13.40
CA LEU A 10 -1.01 26.12 -14.40
C LEU A 10 -1.13 24.88 -15.30
N PHE A 11 -0.03 24.16 -15.51
CA PHE A 11 0.01 22.94 -16.31
C PHE A 11 -0.04 21.71 -15.42
N GLY A 12 -0.46 20.56 -15.99
CA GLY A 12 -0.66 19.33 -15.23
C GLY A 12 0.56 18.90 -14.39
N GLY A 13 1.78 18.98 -14.95
CA GLY A 13 3.02 18.74 -14.20
C GLY A 13 3.04 17.37 -13.52
N VAL A 14 3.25 17.33 -12.20
CA VAL A 14 3.21 16.10 -11.38
C VAL A 14 1.90 15.33 -11.55
N TYR A 15 0.76 15.96 -11.89
CA TYR A 15 -0.50 15.24 -12.12
C TYR A 15 -0.50 14.40 -13.41
N LEU A 16 0.37 14.71 -14.38
CA LEU A 16 0.46 13.96 -15.64
C LEU A 16 1.22 12.65 -15.41
N GLN A 17 0.48 11.55 -15.42
CA GLN A 17 1.01 10.21 -15.10
C GLN A 17 2.21 9.79 -15.97
N PHE A 18 2.20 10.13 -17.27
CA PHE A 18 3.25 9.75 -18.20
C PHE A 18 4.57 10.47 -17.89
N LEU A 19 4.54 11.69 -17.34
CA LEU A 19 5.73 12.41 -16.91
C LEU A 19 6.35 11.74 -15.68
N ARG A 20 5.54 11.42 -14.66
CA ARG A 20 6.02 10.69 -13.48
C ARG A 20 6.57 9.32 -13.85
N PHE A 21 5.86 8.59 -14.71
CA PHE A 21 6.30 7.29 -15.21
C PHE A 21 7.68 7.37 -15.87
N ALA A 22 7.90 8.36 -16.76
CA ALA A 22 9.18 8.54 -17.41
C ALA A 22 10.31 8.82 -16.41
N VAL A 23 10.06 9.62 -15.37
CA VAL A 23 11.05 9.88 -14.31
C VAL A 23 11.40 8.60 -13.55
N TYR A 24 10.40 7.85 -13.08
CA TYR A 24 10.65 6.57 -12.40
C TYR A 24 11.41 5.59 -13.28
N ALA A 25 11.00 5.45 -14.55
CA ALA A 25 11.69 4.56 -15.48
C ALA A 25 13.18 4.92 -15.63
N HIS A 26 13.53 6.22 -15.69
CA HIS A 26 14.92 6.64 -15.76
C HIS A 26 15.69 6.42 -14.46
N LEU A 27 15.08 6.62 -13.29
CA LEU A 27 15.71 6.35 -11.99
C LEU A 27 16.03 4.87 -11.82
N ILE A 28 15.05 4.00 -12.07
CA ILE A 28 15.21 2.55 -11.95
C ILE A 28 16.23 2.02 -12.98
N ASN A 29 16.24 2.56 -14.21
CA ASN A 29 17.26 2.20 -15.19
C ASN A 29 18.68 2.61 -14.75
N ALA A 30 18.84 3.74 -14.07
CA ALA A 30 20.14 4.14 -13.54
C ALA A 30 20.62 3.16 -12.46
N GLU A 31 19.72 2.69 -11.59
CA GLU A 31 20.04 1.63 -10.62
C GLU A 31 20.43 0.31 -11.30
N ASN A 32 19.69 -0.12 -12.32
CA ASN A 32 20.05 -1.32 -13.10
C ASN A 32 21.46 -1.22 -13.72
N ILE A 33 21.84 -0.03 -14.19
CA ILE A 33 23.20 0.20 -14.70
C ILE A 33 24.23 0.08 -13.56
N ILE A 34 23.96 0.67 -12.40
CA ILE A 34 24.85 0.58 -11.22
C ILE A 34 25.04 -0.87 -10.80
N ASP A 35 23.98 -1.67 -10.76
CA ASP A 35 24.05 -3.10 -10.41
C ASP A 35 24.88 -3.90 -11.42
N SER A 36 24.69 -3.64 -12.72
CA SER A 36 25.46 -4.27 -13.77
C SER A 36 26.95 -3.97 -13.62
N LEU A 37 27.30 -2.71 -13.34
CA LEU A 37 28.69 -2.30 -13.11
C LEU A 37 29.25 -2.95 -11.82
N ASN A 38 28.44 -3.02 -10.76
CA ASN A 38 28.86 -3.63 -9.50
C ASN A 38 29.17 -5.13 -9.63
N SER A 39 28.35 -5.84 -10.40
CA SER A 39 28.58 -7.23 -10.78
C SER A 39 29.89 -7.40 -11.55
N GLU A 40 30.13 -6.54 -12.54
CA GLU A 40 31.30 -6.62 -13.43
C GLU A 40 32.62 -6.25 -12.72
N PHE A 41 32.64 -5.16 -11.97
CA PHE A 41 33.88 -4.59 -11.41
C PHE A 41 34.24 -5.10 -10.02
N TYR A 42 33.25 -5.49 -9.21
CA TYR A 42 33.49 -5.83 -7.80
C TYR A 42 33.23 -7.31 -7.46
N SER A 43 32.92 -8.15 -8.45
CA SER A 43 32.54 -9.57 -8.23
C SER A 43 31.42 -9.73 -7.19
N ILE A 44 30.54 -8.73 -7.08
CA ILE A 44 29.36 -8.80 -6.23
C ILE A 44 28.38 -9.77 -6.89
N ALA A 45 27.76 -10.64 -6.09
CA ALA A 45 26.83 -11.63 -6.61
C ALA A 45 25.69 -10.97 -7.40
N ASN A 46 25.40 -11.46 -8.61
CA ASN A 46 24.33 -10.97 -9.49
C ASN A 46 22.93 -11.03 -8.88
N LYS A 47 22.77 -11.76 -7.77
CA LYS A 47 21.56 -11.81 -6.97
C LYS A 47 21.88 -11.24 -5.61
N TYR A 48 21.23 -10.15 -5.23
CA TYR A 48 21.43 -9.50 -3.96
C TYR A 48 20.11 -9.11 -3.33
N ILE A 49 20.15 -8.95 -2.01
CA ILE A 49 19.10 -8.25 -1.28
C ILE A 49 19.78 -7.43 -0.18
N SER A 50 19.33 -6.20 0.04
CA SER A 50 19.71 -5.32 1.12
C SER A 50 18.46 -4.93 1.90
N ILE A 51 18.64 -4.58 3.17
CA ILE A 51 17.58 -3.99 3.99
C ILE A 51 18.22 -2.91 4.85
N THR A 52 17.84 -1.65 4.59
CA THR A 52 18.57 -0.48 5.08
C THR A 52 17.60 0.50 5.72
N PRO A 53 17.75 0.77 7.04
CA PRO A 53 17.09 1.90 7.68
C PRO A 53 17.72 3.21 7.20
N ILE A 54 16.90 4.16 6.72
CA ILE A 54 17.36 5.50 6.33
C ILE A 54 16.22 6.52 6.49
N ASP A 55 16.55 7.74 6.93
CA ASP A 55 15.64 8.89 6.79
C ASP A 55 15.65 9.34 5.32
N PHE A 56 14.74 8.78 4.52
CA PHE A 56 14.73 8.95 3.07
C PHE A 56 14.22 10.32 2.67
N ASN A 57 13.09 10.74 3.26
CA ASN A 57 12.40 11.98 2.91
C ASN A 57 12.87 13.21 3.74
N LYS A 58 13.81 13.02 4.69
CA LYS A 58 14.38 14.06 5.57
C LYS A 58 13.38 14.62 6.59
N ASP A 59 12.47 13.79 7.09
CA ASP A 59 11.49 14.14 8.12
C ASP A 59 11.93 13.74 9.55
N SER A 60 13.18 13.30 9.72
CA SER A 60 13.74 12.80 11.00
C SER A 60 13.12 11.49 11.50
N LYS A 61 12.37 10.79 10.67
CA LYS A 61 11.88 9.43 10.94
C LYS A 61 12.57 8.45 10.00
N MET A 62 12.77 7.23 10.48
CA MET A 62 13.49 6.21 9.72
C MET A 62 12.50 5.44 8.84
N ASP A 63 12.69 5.51 7.54
CA ASP A 63 12.14 4.57 6.57
C ASP A 63 12.99 3.30 6.53
N VAL A 64 12.44 2.22 5.96
CA VAL A 64 13.19 0.99 5.68
C VAL A 64 13.11 0.73 4.18
N ILE A 65 14.27 0.64 3.53
CA ILE A 65 14.37 0.32 2.11
C ILE A 65 14.87 -1.11 1.97
N ILE A 66 14.14 -1.94 1.24
CA ILE A 66 14.59 -3.28 0.83
C ILE A 66 14.90 -3.19 -0.66
N GLU A 67 16.16 -3.40 -1.06
CA GLU A 67 16.57 -3.37 -2.46
C GLU A 67 17.08 -4.74 -2.88
N SER A 68 16.74 -5.20 -4.08
CA SER A 68 17.25 -6.43 -4.66
C SER A 68 17.57 -6.26 -6.15
N ASP A 69 18.06 -7.32 -6.79
CA ASP A 69 18.25 -7.33 -8.25
C ASP A 69 16.92 -7.25 -9.03
N ILE A 70 15.77 -7.47 -8.37
CA ILE A 70 14.45 -7.52 -9.03
C ILE A 70 13.47 -6.46 -8.51
N LEU A 71 13.46 -6.21 -7.20
CA LEU A 71 12.46 -5.39 -6.52
C LEU A 71 13.11 -4.38 -5.58
N ASN A 72 12.57 -3.17 -5.53
CA ASN A 72 12.81 -2.25 -4.42
C ASN A 72 11.50 -1.98 -3.70
N LEU A 73 11.51 -2.04 -2.36
CA LEU A 73 10.38 -1.66 -1.51
C LEU A 73 10.83 -0.54 -0.59
N TYR A 74 10.03 0.52 -0.51
CA TYR A 74 10.25 1.61 0.42
C TYR A 74 9.10 1.64 1.42
N ILE A 75 9.43 1.41 2.67
CA ILE A 75 8.48 1.25 3.76
C ILE A 75 8.61 2.44 4.71
N ASN A 76 7.48 3.05 5.07
CA ASN A 76 7.39 4.10 6.09
C ASN A 76 6.71 3.54 7.35
N PRO A 77 7.48 3.13 8.37
CA PRO A 77 6.93 2.68 9.65
C PRO A 77 6.06 3.74 10.32
N SER A 78 6.43 5.01 10.21
CA SER A 78 5.78 6.12 10.89
C SER A 78 4.47 6.61 10.28
N ASP A 79 4.10 6.13 9.10
CA ASP A 79 2.84 6.41 8.43
C ASP A 79 2.10 5.10 8.13
N GLY A 80 1.54 4.52 9.20
CA GLY A 80 0.72 3.31 9.14
C GLY A 80 1.50 2.02 8.83
N GLY A 81 2.85 2.05 8.83
CA GLY A 81 3.66 0.90 8.41
C GLY A 81 3.35 0.49 6.97
N THR A 82 3.36 1.47 6.06
CA THR A 82 2.93 1.31 4.66
C THR A 82 4.12 1.19 3.72
N ILE A 83 3.90 0.55 2.57
CA ILE A 83 4.85 0.56 1.46
C ILE A 83 4.43 1.72 0.55
N PHE A 84 5.27 2.75 0.44
CA PHE A 84 4.95 3.94 -0.35
C PHE A 84 5.56 3.92 -1.75
N GLU A 85 6.54 3.04 -1.99
CA GLU A 85 7.14 2.82 -3.30
C GLU A 85 7.49 1.34 -3.49
N LEU A 86 7.21 0.83 -4.69
CA LEU A 86 7.49 -0.54 -5.09
C LEU A 86 7.95 -0.55 -6.53
N ASP A 87 9.24 -0.77 -6.75
CA ASP A 87 9.83 -0.81 -8.07
C ASP A 87 9.99 -2.24 -8.55
N TYR A 88 9.63 -2.48 -9.81
CA TYR A 88 9.96 -3.68 -10.55
C TYR A 88 11.05 -3.37 -11.57
N LYS A 89 12.28 -3.70 -11.20
CA LYS A 89 13.51 -3.34 -11.93
C LYS A 89 13.59 -3.90 -13.35
N PRO A 90 13.20 -5.17 -13.63
CA PRO A 90 13.26 -5.73 -14.98
C PRO A 90 12.48 -4.95 -16.05
N LYS A 91 11.50 -4.12 -15.66
CA LYS A 91 10.72 -3.28 -16.58
C LYS A 91 10.81 -1.79 -16.23
N SER A 92 11.64 -1.41 -15.26
CA SER A 92 11.75 -0.03 -14.79
C SER A 92 10.39 0.58 -14.45
N TYR A 93 9.58 -0.18 -13.70
CA TYR A 93 8.19 0.15 -13.44
C TYR A 93 7.94 0.31 -11.94
N ASN A 94 7.54 1.50 -11.52
CA ASN A 94 7.06 1.72 -10.16
C ASN A 94 5.56 1.40 -10.08
N LEU A 95 5.22 0.32 -9.36
CA LEU A 95 3.87 -0.18 -9.17
C LEU A 95 3.00 0.75 -8.31
N LEU A 96 3.62 1.65 -7.55
CA LEU A 96 2.98 2.59 -6.62
C LEU A 96 3.08 4.05 -7.07
N ASN A 97 3.38 4.32 -8.35
CA ASN A 97 3.36 5.66 -8.97
C ASN A 97 1.93 6.25 -9.11
N THR A 98 1.17 6.13 -8.05
CA THR A 98 -0.17 6.66 -7.87
C THR A 98 -0.11 8.06 -7.25
N LEU A 99 -1.23 8.77 -7.27
CA LEU A 99 -1.36 10.04 -6.57
C LEU A 99 -2.52 9.97 -5.59
N THR A 100 -2.32 10.65 -4.47
CA THR A 100 -3.37 10.89 -3.48
C THR A 100 -4.21 12.07 -3.95
N ARG A 101 -5.52 11.98 -3.79
CA ARG A 101 -6.44 13.08 -4.12
C ARG A 101 -6.35 14.13 -3.02
N TRP A 102 -5.58 15.18 -3.29
CA TRP A 102 -5.40 16.30 -2.36
C TRP A 102 -6.25 17.50 -2.75
N PRO A 103 -6.69 18.33 -1.80
CA PRO A 103 -7.38 19.56 -2.12
C PRO A 103 -6.38 20.57 -2.69
N GLU A 104 -6.75 21.22 -3.79
CA GLU A 104 -6.00 22.30 -4.42
C GLU A 104 -6.74 23.63 -4.24
N ALA A 105 -6.01 24.75 -4.22
CA ALA A 105 -6.60 26.06 -3.93
C ALA A 105 -7.72 26.46 -4.92
N TYR A 106 -7.65 25.98 -6.17
CA TYR A 106 -8.65 26.26 -7.19
C TYR A 106 -9.92 25.39 -7.06
N HIS A 107 -9.92 24.36 -6.21
CA HIS A 107 -11.13 23.56 -5.93
C HIS A 107 -12.20 24.33 -5.13
N ASP A 108 -11.84 25.44 -4.45
CA ASP A 108 -12.79 26.28 -3.71
C ASP A 108 -13.45 27.37 -4.60
N SER A 109 -13.33 27.25 -5.92
CA SER A 109 -14.00 28.16 -6.85
C SER A 109 -15.50 27.86 -6.96
N ASN A 110 -16.32 28.90 -7.12
CA ASN A 110 -17.78 28.75 -7.30
C ASN A 110 -18.16 28.01 -8.61
N GLU A 111 -17.18 27.72 -9.47
CA GLU A 111 -17.38 27.04 -10.76
C GLU A 111 -17.23 25.52 -10.66
N ILE A 112 -16.74 25.00 -9.53
CA ILE A 112 -16.55 23.57 -9.30
C ILE A 112 -17.58 23.11 -8.27
N ASP A 113 -18.35 22.09 -8.64
CA ASP A 113 -19.23 21.43 -7.68
C ASP A 113 -18.38 20.71 -6.63
N LYS A 114 -18.56 21.06 -5.35
CA LYS A 114 -17.83 20.45 -4.24
C LYS A 114 -18.13 18.96 -4.12
N ASP A 115 -19.28 18.50 -4.61
CA ASP A 115 -19.64 17.09 -4.63
C ASP A 115 -18.89 16.30 -5.72
N GLU A 116 -18.25 16.97 -6.69
CA GLU A 116 -17.38 16.35 -7.71
C GLU A 116 -15.92 16.20 -7.25
N VAL A 117 -15.49 16.96 -6.23
CA VAL A 117 -14.11 16.92 -5.72
C VAL A 117 -13.99 15.90 -4.59
N MET A 118 -13.38 14.76 -4.89
CA MET A 118 -13.03 13.76 -3.88
C MET A 118 -11.65 14.04 -3.31
N VAL A 119 -11.52 13.97 -1.99
CA VAL A 119 -10.25 14.15 -1.27
C VAL A 119 -10.02 12.93 -0.40
N ASP A 120 -8.79 12.40 -0.43
CA ASP A 120 -8.36 11.32 0.45
C ASP A 120 -7.95 11.89 1.83
N ARG A 121 -8.27 11.18 2.92
CA ARG A 121 -7.77 11.53 4.26
C ARG A 121 -6.32 11.14 4.48
N TYR A 122 -5.83 10.16 3.71
CA TYR A 122 -4.51 9.55 3.88
C TYR A 122 -3.82 9.37 2.54
N LYS A 123 -2.49 9.30 2.57
CA LYS A 123 -1.69 8.99 1.38
C LYS A 123 -2.08 7.62 0.81
N LYS A 124 -2.19 7.54 -0.51
CA LYS A 124 -2.35 6.29 -1.26
C LYS A 124 -1.03 5.51 -1.25
N SER A 125 -0.82 4.75 -0.19
CA SER A 125 0.28 3.80 -0.05
C SER A 125 -0.28 2.38 0.17
N MET A 126 0.53 1.38 -0.15
CA MET A 126 0.15 -0.02 -0.01
C MET A 126 0.23 -0.47 1.45
N LEU A 127 -0.65 -1.40 1.81
CA LEU A 127 -0.84 -1.95 3.16
C LEU A 127 -1.43 -0.98 4.18
N ARG A 128 -2.02 0.13 3.75
CA ARG A 128 -2.75 0.99 4.68
C ARG A 128 -3.96 0.25 5.23
N MET A 129 -4.05 0.18 6.56
CA MET A 129 -5.12 -0.56 7.24
C MET A 129 -6.27 0.35 7.64
N ARG A 130 -7.48 -0.15 7.49
CA ARG A 130 -8.73 0.57 7.77
C ARG A 130 -9.69 -0.32 8.54
N PHE A 131 -10.36 0.21 9.55
CA PHE A 131 -11.44 -0.46 10.26
C PHE A 131 -12.73 0.32 10.07
N PHE A 132 -13.70 -0.33 9.46
CA PHE A 132 -14.98 0.30 9.13
C PHE A 132 -16.14 -0.67 9.30
N GLN A 133 -17.35 -0.12 9.41
CA GLN A 133 -18.54 -0.91 9.61
C GLN A 133 -18.83 -1.80 8.38
N ASN A 134 -19.41 -2.98 8.61
CA ASN A 134 -19.66 -3.96 7.56
C ASN A 134 -20.80 -3.58 6.58
N ASP A 135 -21.53 -2.51 6.88
CA ASP A 135 -22.66 -1.99 6.09
C ASP A 135 -22.32 -0.71 5.32
N ILE A 136 -21.06 -0.26 5.35
CA ILE A 136 -20.66 0.91 4.56
C ILE A 136 -20.89 0.68 3.07
N SER A 137 -21.32 1.74 2.40
CA SER A 137 -21.46 1.71 0.95
C SER A 137 -20.12 1.83 0.24
N LEU A 138 -20.06 1.30 -0.97
CA LEU A 138 -18.92 1.49 -1.88
C LEU A 138 -18.66 2.96 -2.17
N LYS A 139 -19.72 3.79 -2.21
CA LYS A 139 -19.57 5.24 -2.40
C LYS A 139 -18.82 5.89 -1.23
N GLN A 140 -19.13 5.50 0.01
CA GLN A 140 -18.43 5.98 1.21
C GLN A 140 -16.96 5.56 1.23
N LEU A 141 -16.62 4.37 0.73
CA LEU A 141 -15.23 3.97 0.53
C LEU A 141 -14.54 4.79 -0.56
N GLU A 142 -15.20 4.97 -1.71
CA GLU A 142 -14.68 5.73 -2.85
C GLU A 142 -14.37 7.18 -2.45
N THR A 143 -15.27 7.82 -1.69
CA THR A 143 -15.10 9.21 -1.23
C THR A 143 -14.28 9.33 0.06
N ASP A 144 -13.84 8.21 0.64
CA ASP A 144 -13.16 8.15 1.95
C ASP A 144 -13.96 8.82 3.09
N GLN A 145 -15.30 8.78 3.00
CA GLN A 145 -16.24 9.34 3.96
C GLN A 145 -16.91 8.26 4.79
N TYR A 146 -16.17 7.72 5.76
CA TYR A 146 -16.67 6.75 6.73
C TYR A 146 -15.98 6.93 8.08
N TYR A 147 -16.58 6.38 9.15
CA TYR A 147 -15.98 6.41 10.48
C TYR A 147 -14.88 5.36 10.61
N GLU A 148 -13.66 5.79 10.92
CA GLU A 148 -12.52 4.90 11.17
C GLU A 148 -12.55 4.42 12.63
N PHE A 149 -12.78 3.11 12.80
CA PHE A 149 -12.89 2.48 14.12
C PHE A 149 -11.52 2.17 14.73
N GLY A 150 -10.48 2.05 13.91
CA GLY A 150 -9.12 1.74 14.35
C GLY A 150 -8.29 2.99 14.63
N THR A 151 -7.10 2.81 15.18
CA THR A 151 -6.06 3.86 15.32
C THR A 151 -4.79 3.50 14.55
N PHE A 152 -4.92 2.65 13.52
CA PHE A 152 -3.79 2.03 12.81
C PHE A 152 -3.49 2.69 11.46
N THR A 153 -4.44 3.47 10.94
CA THR A 153 -4.40 3.94 9.55
C THR A 153 -3.18 4.82 9.27
N ASP A 154 -2.85 5.73 10.18
CA ASP A 154 -1.69 6.64 10.17
C ASP A 154 -0.80 6.45 11.41
N GLY A 155 -0.99 5.35 12.15
CA GLY A 155 -0.26 5.05 13.38
C GLY A 155 1.23 4.75 13.12
N GLU A 156 2.08 5.05 14.09
CA GLU A 156 3.51 4.77 14.01
C GLU A 156 3.80 3.31 14.40
N PHE A 157 4.22 2.51 13.43
CA PHE A 157 4.67 1.15 13.65
C PHE A 157 6.15 1.13 14.04
N LYS A 158 6.46 0.33 15.05
CA LYS A 158 7.84 0.04 15.47
C LYS A 158 8.40 -1.11 14.65
N VAL A 159 9.60 -0.93 14.12
CA VAL A 159 10.38 -2.04 13.54
C VAL A 159 10.87 -2.94 14.68
N ILE A 160 10.40 -4.18 14.72
CA ILE A 160 10.81 -5.17 15.74
C ILE A 160 11.75 -6.24 15.18
N ARG A 161 11.78 -6.41 13.86
CA ARG A 161 12.72 -7.27 13.16
C ARG A 161 13.07 -6.65 11.82
N ASN A 162 14.36 -6.64 11.50
CA ASN A 162 14.91 -6.18 10.23
C ASN A 162 16.12 -7.07 9.97
N GLU A 163 15.93 -8.13 9.21
CA GLU A 163 16.93 -9.16 9.00
C GLU A 163 17.03 -9.52 7.53
N LYS A 164 18.25 -9.86 7.12
CA LYS A 164 18.56 -10.51 5.85
C LYS A 164 18.99 -11.93 6.14
N ASP A 165 18.41 -12.90 5.45
CA ASP A 165 18.85 -14.29 5.45
C ASP A 165 19.13 -14.73 4.01
N GLY A 166 20.41 -14.88 3.67
CA GLY A 166 20.83 -15.21 2.31
C GLY A 166 20.34 -14.20 1.26
N LYS A 167 19.32 -14.59 0.50
CA LYS A 167 18.68 -13.82 -0.58
C LYS A 167 17.27 -13.34 -0.22
N SER A 168 16.88 -13.49 1.03
CA SER A 168 15.58 -13.08 1.54
C SER A 168 15.75 -11.97 2.58
N ALA A 169 14.79 -11.07 2.65
CA ALA A 169 14.72 -10.03 3.66
C ALA A 169 13.39 -10.14 4.41
N ILE A 170 13.44 -9.97 5.73
CA ILE A 170 12.28 -10.03 6.60
C ILE A 170 12.21 -8.74 7.43
N LEU A 171 11.09 -8.04 7.31
CA LEU A 171 10.74 -6.86 8.08
C LEU A 171 9.48 -7.14 8.91
N GLU A 172 9.57 -7.00 10.22
CA GLU A 172 8.42 -7.08 11.12
C GLU A 172 8.15 -5.72 11.77
N LEU A 173 6.91 -5.26 11.62
CA LEU A 173 6.41 -3.99 12.11
C LEU A 173 5.28 -4.23 13.12
N GLU A 174 5.34 -3.56 14.25
CA GLU A 174 4.37 -3.70 15.34
C GLU A 174 3.75 -2.35 15.72
N HIS A 175 2.44 -2.33 15.92
CA HIS A 175 1.75 -1.18 16.50
C HIS A 175 0.73 -1.63 17.55
N PHE A 176 0.74 -0.95 18.70
CA PHE A 176 -0.29 -1.09 19.74
C PHE A 176 -1.26 0.07 19.63
N GLY A 177 -2.46 -0.23 19.16
CA GLY A 177 -3.52 0.75 18.98
C GLY A 177 -4.81 0.29 19.67
N THR A 178 -5.92 0.84 19.23
CA THR A 178 -7.25 0.46 19.71
C THR A 178 -8.23 0.30 18.57
N VAL A 179 -9.26 -0.51 18.79
CA VAL A 179 -10.45 -0.57 17.94
C VAL A 179 -11.65 -0.14 18.78
N LYS A 180 -12.43 0.81 18.27
CA LYS A 180 -13.67 1.28 18.89
C LYS A 180 -14.76 0.23 18.73
N ASP A 181 -15.53 0.03 19.79
CA ASP A 181 -16.74 -0.78 19.75
C ASP A 181 -17.81 -0.14 18.84
N PRO A 182 -18.41 -0.87 17.88
CA PRO A 182 -19.45 -0.34 17.02
C PRO A 182 -20.76 0.06 17.73
N GLU A 183 -20.98 -0.36 18.98
CA GLU A 183 -22.20 -0.05 19.75
C GLU A 183 -21.99 0.88 20.96
N SER A 184 -20.75 1.29 21.23
CA SER A 184 -20.44 2.17 22.37
C SER A 184 -19.28 3.11 22.04
N ASP A 185 -18.95 4.02 22.95
CA ASP A 185 -17.79 4.90 22.81
C ASP A 185 -16.49 4.29 23.32
N GLU A 186 -16.53 3.05 23.81
CA GLU A 186 -15.37 2.37 24.36
C GLU A 186 -14.40 1.88 23.27
N ARG A 187 -13.11 1.83 23.63
CA ARG A 187 -12.01 1.44 22.74
C ARG A 187 -11.21 0.31 23.39
N TYR A 188 -10.95 -0.73 22.62
CA TYR A 188 -10.32 -1.95 23.11
C TYR A 188 -8.90 -2.08 22.54
N PRO A 189 -7.89 -2.35 23.38
CA PRO A 189 -6.50 -2.48 22.93
C PRO A 189 -6.33 -3.63 21.93
N CYS A 190 -5.66 -3.33 20.83
CA CYS A 190 -5.34 -4.30 19.79
C CYS A 190 -3.92 -4.06 19.28
N ARG A 191 -3.15 -5.15 19.20
CA ARG A 191 -1.81 -5.19 18.64
C ARG A 191 -1.89 -5.67 17.20
N ILE A 192 -1.34 -4.89 16.28
CA ILE A 192 -1.17 -5.28 14.88
C ILE A 192 0.30 -5.59 14.63
N LEU A 193 0.55 -6.72 13.96
CA LEU A 193 1.85 -7.10 13.41
C LEU A 193 1.72 -7.18 11.89
N LYS A 194 2.65 -6.52 11.17
CA LYS A 194 2.86 -6.71 9.73
C LYS A 194 4.21 -7.36 9.53
N ILE A 195 4.23 -8.44 8.77
CA ILE A 195 5.45 -9.16 8.38
C ILE A 195 5.55 -9.05 6.86
N ILE A 196 6.65 -8.51 6.38
CA ILE A 196 6.96 -8.37 4.96
C ILE A 196 8.20 -9.20 4.69
N GLU A 197 8.04 -10.25 3.90
CA GLU A 197 9.11 -11.15 3.50
C GLU A 197 9.31 -11.00 2.01
N VAL A 198 10.54 -10.71 1.58
CA VAL A 198 10.90 -10.51 0.18
C VAL A 198 11.94 -11.55 -0.20
N GLU A 199 11.65 -12.34 -1.24
CA GLU A 199 12.58 -13.31 -1.81
C GLU A 199 12.42 -13.32 -3.33
N GLU A 200 13.52 -13.07 -4.05
CA GLU A 200 13.53 -12.93 -5.50
C GLU A 200 12.45 -11.96 -6.03
N ASN A 201 11.42 -12.47 -6.71
CA ASN A 201 10.30 -11.70 -7.26
C ASN A 201 9.01 -11.83 -6.45
N GLN A 202 9.08 -12.39 -5.24
CA GLN A 202 7.93 -12.63 -4.38
C GLN A 202 7.98 -11.74 -3.14
N ILE A 203 6.82 -11.17 -2.82
CA ILE A 203 6.59 -10.44 -1.57
C ILE A 203 5.47 -11.18 -0.85
N VAL A 204 5.78 -11.75 0.32
CA VAL A 204 4.81 -12.37 1.22
C VAL A 204 4.48 -11.38 2.33
N ILE A 205 3.19 -11.09 2.49
CA ILE A 205 2.71 -10.10 3.45
C ILE A 205 1.77 -10.81 4.41
N THR A 206 2.13 -10.80 5.69
CA THR A 206 1.28 -11.36 6.75
C THR A 206 0.85 -10.25 7.70
N ILE A 207 -0.46 -10.09 7.89
CA ILE A 207 -1.04 -9.15 8.86
C ILE A 207 -1.71 -9.95 9.96
N LYS A 208 -1.31 -9.73 11.22
CA LYS A 208 -1.90 -10.39 12.40
C LYS A 208 -2.43 -9.33 13.36
N GLY A 209 -3.70 -9.46 13.74
CA GLY A 209 -4.33 -8.64 14.78
C GLY A 209 -4.58 -9.45 16.05
N ASN A 210 -4.18 -8.92 17.20
CA ASN A 210 -4.34 -9.56 18.50
C ASN A 210 -5.00 -8.59 19.48
N PHE A 211 -6.24 -8.86 19.86
CA PHE A 211 -6.91 -8.10 20.92
C PHE A 211 -6.36 -8.49 22.29
N GLN A 212 -6.14 -7.51 23.16
CA GLN A 212 -5.80 -7.79 24.54
C GLN A 212 -7.00 -8.45 25.23
N LYS A 213 -6.77 -9.56 25.93
CA LYS A 213 -7.81 -10.26 26.66
C LYS A 213 -8.29 -9.41 27.85
N ILE A 214 -9.57 -9.06 27.85
CA ILE A 214 -10.25 -8.38 28.97
C ILE A 214 -11.36 -9.31 29.47
N SER A 215 -11.35 -9.60 30.78
CA SER A 215 -12.31 -10.54 31.39
C SER A 215 -13.72 -9.98 31.34
N GLY A 216 -14.70 -10.78 30.90
CA GLY A 216 -16.11 -10.37 30.79
C GLY A 216 -16.50 -9.73 29.45
N GLU A 217 -15.54 -9.38 28.60
CA GLU A 217 -15.75 -8.61 27.36
C GLU A 217 -15.83 -9.48 26.09
N GLU A 218 -16.02 -10.80 26.22
CA GLU A 218 -16.06 -11.74 25.07
C GLU A 218 -17.16 -11.38 24.06
N LYS A 219 -18.29 -10.84 24.54
CA LYS A 219 -19.38 -10.38 23.68
C LYS A 219 -18.96 -9.19 22.82
N VAL A 220 -18.09 -8.32 23.34
CA VAL A 220 -17.63 -7.13 22.63
C VAL A 220 -16.65 -7.51 21.52
N LEU A 221 -15.72 -8.43 21.80
CA LEU A 221 -14.85 -8.98 20.75
C LEU A 221 -15.68 -9.63 19.64
N LYS A 222 -16.67 -10.46 19.99
CA LYS A 222 -17.57 -11.07 19.00
C LYS A 222 -18.27 -10.02 18.15
N ARG A 223 -18.78 -8.97 18.77
CA ARG A 223 -19.44 -7.86 18.08
C ARG A 223 -18.50 -7.11 17.13
N ILE A 224 -17.28 -6.80 17.57
CA ILE A 224 -16.24 -6.17 16.71
C ILE A 224 -16.00 -7.03 15.47
N LEU A 225 -15.81 -8.35 15.65
CA LEU A 225 -15.56 -9.28 14.54
C LEU A 225 -16.76 -9.46 13.61
N GLU A 226 -17.98 -9.33 14.12
CA GLU A 226 -19.21 -9.46 13.32
C GLU A 226 -19.56 -8.18 12.56
N LYS A 227 -19.29 -7.00 13.15
CA LYS A 227 -19.76 -5.70 12.64
C LYS A 227 -18.71 -4.86 11.94
N LEU A 228 -17.42 -5.13 12.15
CA LEU A 228 -16.34 -4.38 11.52
C LEU A 228 -15.62 -5.22 10.48
N TYR A 229 -15.18 -4.56 9.41
CA TYR A 229 -14.25 -5.08 8.43
C TYR A 229 -12.87 -4.45 8.62
N LEU A 230 -11.84 -5.28 8.39
CA LEU A 230 -10.47 -4.84 8.19
C LEU A 230 -10.23 -4.69 6.68
N GLY A 231 -10.09 -3.45 6.22
CA GLY A 231 -9.63 -3.13 4.88
C GLY A 231 -8.10 -2.99 4.84
N VAL A 232 -7.52 -3.39 3.72
CA VAL A 232 -6.08 -3.22 3.42
C VAL A 232 -5.97 -2.64 2.02
N ASP A 233 -5.42 -1.43 1.91
CA ASP A 233 -5.28 -0.75 0.63
C ASP A 233 -4.14 -1.36 -0.19
N LEU A 234 -4.42 -1.70 -1.44
CA LEU A 234 -3.44 -2.16 -2.43
C LEU A 234 -3.59 -1.28 -3.70
N PRO A 235 -3.11 -0.02 -3.67
CA PRO A 235 -3.11 0.82 -4.85
C PRO A 235 -2.12 0.27 -5.88
N PHE A 236 -2.44 0.42 -7.16
CA PHE A 236 -1.56 0.07 -8.25
C PHE A 236 -1.61 1.13 -9.35
N PHE A 237 -0.45 1.47 -9.89
CA PHE A 237 -0.32 2.39 -11.01
C PHE A 237 -0.55 1.65 -12.32
N PHE A 238 -1.50 2.14 -13.12
CA PHE A 238 -1.78 1.65 -14.46
C PHE A 238 -1.55 2.77 -15.48
N ASN A 239 -0.67 2.52 -16.46
CA ASN A 239 -0.32 3.51 -17.48
C ASN A 239 -0.76 3.10 -18.90
N GLY A 240 -1.39 1.93 -19.06
CA GLY A 240 -1.88 1.44 -20.35
C GLY A 240 -3.27 1.96 -20.71
N ASP A 241 -3.77 1.52 -21.87
CA ASP A 241 -5.13 1.80 -22.31
C ASP A 241 -6.12 1.11 -21.36
N PRO A 242 -7.00 1.84 -20.64
CA PRO A 242 -7.98 1.23 -19.74
C PRO A 242 -8.90 0.22 -20.42
N ASN A 243 -9.09 0.31 -21.74
CA ASN A 243 -9.89 -0.66 -22.51
C ASN A 243 -9.17 -1.98 -22.77
N LYS A 244 -7.85 -2.04 -22.53
CA LYS A 244 -6.99 -3.23 -22.67
C LYS A 244 -6.49 -3.75 -21.33
N PHE A 245 -7.14 -3.29 -20.26
CA PHE A 245 -6.90 -3.73 -18.91
C PHE A 245 -7.90 -4.84 -18.58
N GLU A 246 -7.38 -6.02 -18.29
CA GLU A 246 -8.16 -7.14 -17.80
C GLU A 246 -7.80 -7.41 -16.35
N TRP A 247 -8.81 -7.69 -15.53
CA TRP A 247 -8.58 -8.13 -14.16
C TRP A 247 -9.54 -9.26 -13.81
N GLU A 248 -9.08 -10.16 -12.97
CA GLU A 248 -9.85 -11.28 -12.46
C GLU A 248 -9.76 -11.25 -10.93
N SER A 249 -10.90 -11.44 -10.26
CA SER A 249 -10.89 -11.71 -8.83
C SER A 249 -11.87 -12.79 -8.45
N ASN A 250 -11.43 -13.63 -7.52
CA ASN A 250 -12.22 -14.73 -6.99
C ASN A 250 -13.30 -14.29 -5.98
N GLN A 251 -13.34 -13.01 -5.56
CA GLN A 251 -14.32 -12.52 -4.57
C GLN A 251 -14.91 -11.13 -4.82
N VAL A 252 -14.60 -10.47 -5.94
CA VAL A 252 -15.06 -9.09 -6.13
C VAL A 252 -16.53 -9.05 -6.58
N LEU A 253 -17.38 -8.62 -5.64
CA LEU A 253 -18.75 -8.18 -5.83
C LEU A 253 -18.77 -6.81 -6.51
N PHE A 254 -18.92 -6.71 -7.84
CA PHE A 254 -19.43 -5.47 -8.45
C PHE A 254 -20.44 -5.66 -9.60
N LEU A 255 -21.40 -4.73 -9.56
CA LEU A 255 -22.35 -4.25 -10.58
C LEU A 255 -23.43 -5.15 -11.18
N LYS A 256 -23.38 -6.49 -11.11
CA LYS A 256 -24.57 -7.34 -11.44
C LYS A 256 -24.46 -8.84 -11.09
N GLY A 257 -23.45 -9.25 -10.32
CA GLY A 257 -23.20 -10.66 -10.00
C GLY A 257 -23.57 -11.04 -8.58
N LYS A 258 -24.17 -12.23 -8.42
CA LYS A 258 -24.55 -12.85 -7.13
C LYS A 258 -23.46 -12.67 -6.05
N LYS A 259 -23.92 -12.41 -4.81
CA LYS A 259 -23.12 -12.60 -3.59
C LYS A 259 -22.44 -13.96 -3.64
N SER A 260 -21.12 -13.98 -3.82
CA SER A 260 -20.34 -15.18 -3.51
C SER A 260 -20.33 -15.32 -1.98
N PRO A 261 -20.61 -16.51 -1.42
CA PRO A 261 -20.44 -16.72 0.01
C PRO A 261 -18.99 -16.40 0.37
N LEU A 262 -18.78 -15.58 1.39
CA LEU A 262 -17.47 -15.34 2.00
C LEU A 262 -16.77 -16.70 2.18
N LEU A 263 -15.55 -16.84 1.66
CA LEU A 263 -14.75 -18.03 1.94
C LEU A 263 -14.66 -18.22 3.45
N LYS A 264 -14.69 -19.48 3.90
CA LYS A 264 -14.47 -19.79 5.31
C LYS A 264 -13.14 -19.13 5.74
N PRO A 265 -13.07 -18.43 6.90
CA PRO A 265 -12.05 -17.41 7.14
C PRO A 265 -10.59 -17.86 7.30
N PHE A 266 -10.22 -19.09 6.93
CA PHE A 266 -8.99 -19.68 7.47
C PHE A 266 -8.04 -20.36 6.50
N GLU A 267 -8.36 -20.54 5.22
CA GLU A 267 -7.37 -21.06 4.26
C GLU A 267 -7.86 -20.84 2.83
N TYR A 268 -7.32 -19.83 2.17
CA TYR A 268 -7.42 -19.69 0.72
C TYR A 268 -6.01 -19.72 0.14
N SER A 269 -5.72 -20.75 -0.65
CA SER A 269 -4.52 -20.83 -1.48
C SER A 269 -4.93 -20.69 -2.94
N GLY A 270 -4.56 -19.59 -3.57
CA GLY A 270 -4.90 -19.26 -4.95
C GLY A 270 -4.60 -17.79 -5.28
N HIS A 271 -4.76 -17.40 -6.54
CA HIS A 271 -4.65 -16.00 -6.94
C HIS A 271 -5.97 -15.28 -6.68
N HIS A 272 -6.01 -14.41 -5.68
CA HIS A 272 -7.25 -13.72 -5.30
C HIS A 272 -7.62 -12.59 -6.25
N PHE A 273 -6.62 -11.88 -6.74
CA PHE A 273 -6.73 -10.78 -7.69
C PHE A 273 -5.58 -10.92 -8.69
N LYS A 274 -5.89 -10.84 -9.97
CA LYS A 274 -4.93 -10.68 -11.05
C LYS A 274 -5.34 -9.46 -11.84
N ALA A 275 -4.36 -8.66 -12.21
CA ALA A 275 -4.52 -7.52 -13.10
C ALA A 275 -3.49 -7.66 -14.20
N TYR A 276 -3.93 -7.49 -15.44
CA TYR A 276 -3.12 -7.62 -16.63
C TYR A 276 -3.34 -6.39 -17.51
N ASP A 277 -2.25 -5.75 -17.88
CA ASP A 277 -2.24 -4.67 -18.85
C ASP A 277 -1.50 -5.15 -20.10
N GLU A 278 -2.25 -5.39 -21.17
CA GLU A 278 -1.70 -5.82 -22.47
C GLU A 278 -0.70 -4.82 -23.04
N SER A 279 -0.84 -3.54 -22.71
CA SER A 279 0.04 -2.47 -23.20
C SER A 279 1.46 -2.63 -22.67
N TYR A 280 1.61 -3.27 -21.51
CA TYR A 280 2.85 -3.41 -20.77
C TYR A 280 3.35 -4.84 -20.65
N LYS A 281 2.89 -5.77 -21.53
CA LYS A 281 3.24 -7.21 -21.55
C LYS A 281 4.42 -7.55 -20.64
N LEU A 282 4.07 -7.86 -19.39
CA LEU A 282 5.01 -8.36 -18.39
C LEU A 282 5.33 -9.81 -18.76
N ASN A 283 6.05 -10.01 -19.87
CA ASN A 283 6.74 -11.27 -20.17
C ASN A 283 7.87 -11.46 -19.17
#